data_AF-A0A6S6U1L8-F1
#
_entry.id   AF-A0A6S6U1L8-F1
#
_cell.length_a   1.000
_cell.length_b   1.000
_cell.length_c   1.000
_cell.angle_alpha   90.00
_cell.angle_beta   90.00
_cell.angle_gamma   90.00
#
_symmetry.space_group_name_H-M   'P 1'
#
loop_
_entity.id
_entity.type
_entity.pdbx_description
1 polymer ?
#
loop_
_entity_poly.entity_id
_entity_poly.type
_entity_poly.pdbx_seq_one_letter_code
_entity_poly.pdbx_strand_id
1 'polypeptide(L)'
;MASGASGDDQATGSWAGQSMVDVIRNEMQSDSAVRIKVLELVDCVCDELELASENEITLMAGGKGKLSTIPCGVTVSEVVIVDGKRSSIGNGQIALFLDVNVVVCRQGEDYTFARL
;
A
#
# COMPACT_ATOMS: atom_id res chain seq x y z
N MET A 1 28.63 -3.34 -47.31
CA MET A 1 29.42 -3.01 -46.11
C MET A 1 28.44 -2.30 -45.18
N ALA A 2 27.74 -3.01 -44.28
CA ALA A 2 28.11 -3.19 -42.85
C ALA A 2 28.50 -1.84 -42.22
N SER A 3 27.79 -1.27 -41.24
CA SER A 3 27.37 -1.81 -39.95
C SER A 3 26.16 -0.98 -39.44
N GLY A 4 25.17 -1.49 -38.73
CA GLY A 4 25.29 -2.23 -37.47
C GLY A 4 25.41 -1.23 -36.32
N ALA A 5 24.28 -0.73 -35.81
CA ALA A 5 24.20 -0.06 -34.53
C ALA A 5 22.96 -0.60 -33.81
N SER A 6 23.16 -1.71 -33.11
CA SER A 6 22.32 -2.12 -32.00
C SER A 6 22.38 -1.01 -30.96
N GLY A 7 21.25 -0.34 -30.75
CA GLY A 7 21.03 0.44 -29.54
C GLY A 7 20.41 -0.51 -28.53
N ASP A 8 21.24 -1.02 -27.62
CA ASP A 8 20.85 -1.80 -26.46
C ASP A 8 19.74 -1.07 -25.68
N ASP A 9 18.54 -1.64 -25.75
CA ASP A 9 17.40 -1.31 -24.91
C ASP A 9 17.66 -1.87 -23.50
N GLN A 10 18.58 -1.24 -22.78
CA GLN A 10 18.76 -1.50 -21.36
C GLN A 10 17.86 -0.54 -20.59
N ALA A 11 16.57 -0.90 -20.53
CA ALA A 11 15.63 -0.36 -19.55
C ALA A 11 16.11 -0.76 -18.14
N THR A 12 17.11 -0.06 -17.62
CA THR A 12 17.43 -0.06 -16.20
C THR A 12 16.21 0.55 -15.51
N GLY A 13 15.42 -0.29 -14.85
CA GLY A 13 14.21 0.08 -14.13
C GLY A 13 14.47 1.21 -13.15
N SER A 14 14.25 2.42 -13.62
CA SER A 14 14.34 3.64 -12.83
C SER A 14 12.98 3.83 -12.17
N TRP A 15 12.82 3.34 -10.93
CA TRP A 15 11.66 3.69 -10.09
C TRP A 15 11.74 5.15 -9.60
N ALA A 16 12.76 5.90 -10.00
CA ALA A 16 12.89 7.33 -9.73
C ALA A 16 11.92 8.13 -10.61
N GLY A 17 10.67 8.27 -10.15
CA GLY A 17 9.67 9.13 -10.76
C GLY A 17 8.23 8.61 -10.77
N GLN A 18 7.98 7.39 -10.25
CA GLN A 18 6.60 6.92 -10.09
C GLN A 18 6.02 7.45 -8.78
N SER A 19 4.91 8.19 -8.88
CA SER A 19 4.12 8.55 -7.70
C SER A 19 3.77 7.26 -6.94
N MET A 20 3.80 7.31 -5.61
CA MET A 20 3.47 6.15 -4.80
C MET A 20 2.09 5.58 -5.13
N VAL A 21 1.14 6.45 -5.50
CA VAL A 21 -0.19 6.05 -5.95
C VAL A 21 -0.12 5.18 -7.22
N ASP A 22 0.79 5.49 -8.16
CA ASP A 22 1.02 4.70 -9.36
C ASP A 22 1.69 3.36 -9.04
N VAL A 23 2.65 3.32 -8.11
CA VAL A 23 3.24 2.06 -7.63
C VAL A 23 2.14 1.17 -7.02
N ILE A 24 1.31 1.74 -6.15
CA ILE A 24 0.22 1.02 -5.51
C ILE A 24 -0.82 0.55 -6.54
N ARG A 25 -1.23 1.40 -7.48
CA ARG A 25 -2.16 1.01 -8.56
C ARG A 25 -1.59 -0.09 -9.44
N ASN A 26 -0.32 0.03 -9.84
CA ASN A 26 0.34 -0.96 -10.68
C ASN A 26 0.47 -2.31 -9.96
N GLU A 27 0.74 -2.28 -8.65
CA GLU A 27 0.76 -3.48 -7.82
C GLU A 27 -0.64 -4.09 -7.63
N MET A 28 -1.70 -3.28 -7.54
CA MET A 28 -3.10 -3.74 -7.51
C MET A 28 -3.56 -4.37 -8.83
N GLN A 29 -3.04 -3.90 -9.97
CA GLN A 29 -3.33 -4.47 -11.29
C GLN A 29 -2.52 -5.74 -11.59
N SER A 30 -1.50 -6.04 -10.78
CA SER A 30 -0.69 -7.24 -10.94
C SER A 30 -1.48 -8.47 -10.48
N ASP A 31 -1.72 -9.42 -11.40
CA ASP A 31 -2.36 -10.74 -11.18
C ASP A 31 -1.49 -11.69 -10.33
N SER A 32 -0.82 -11.14 -9.32
CA SER A 32 -0.03 -11.91 -8.36
C SER A 32 -0.97 -12.54 -7.34
N ALA A 33 -0.81 -13.84 -7.10
CA ALA A 33 -1.52 -14.60 -6.06
C ALA A 33 -1.30 -14.07 -4.62
N VAL A 34 -0.45 -13.06 -4.45
CA VAL A 34 -0.17 -12.37 -3.19
C VAL A 34 -1.34 -11.43 -2.87
N ARG A 35 -2.15 -11.81 -1.88
CA ARG A 35 -3.36 -11.05 -1.47
C ARG A 35 -3.07 -9.84 -0.58
N ILE A 36 -1.87 -9.80 0.01
CA ILE A 36 -1.42 -8.73 0.90
C ILE A 36 0.04 -8.43 0.58
N LYS A 37 0.36 -7.18 0.21
CA LYS A 37 1.74 -6.72 0.02
C LYS A 37 2.11 -5.72 1.10
N VAL A 38 3.27 -5.90 1.73
CA VAL A 38 3.83 -4.92 2.66
C VAL A 38 4.97 -4.19 1.97
N LEU A 39 4.91 -2.87 1.95
CA LEU A 39 5.90 -1.99 1.34
C LEU A 39 6.58 -1.19 2.45
N GLU A 40 7.90 -1.07 2.37
CA GLU A 40 8.68 -0.21 3.25
C GLU A 40 8.78 1.18 2.60
N LEU A 41 8.29 2.21 3.30
CA LEU A 41 8.36 3.57 2.81
C LEU A 41 9.72 4.16 3.22
N VAL A 42 10.57 4.39 2.23
CA VAL A 42 11.71 5.28 2.42
C VAL A 42 11.20 6.68 2.04
N ASP A 43 10.84 7.49 3.04
CA ASP A 43 10.44 8.91 2.88
C ASP A 43 9.04 9.19 2.32
N CYS A 44 7.98 8.56 2.86
CA CYS A 44 6.62 8.83 2.38
C CYS A 44 5.82 9.70 3.34
N VAL A 45 5.46 10.89 2.88
CA VAL A 45 4.41 11.71 3.47
C VAL A 45 3.08 11.12 2.97
N CYS A 46 2.32 10.46 3.86
CA CYS A 46 0.97 9.98 3.52
C CYS A 46 0.03 11.15 3.09
N ASP A 47 0.46 12.42 3.17
CA ASP A 47 -0.17 13.62 2.57
C ASP A 47 -0.28 13.59 1.02
N GLU A 48 0.67 12.98 0.30
CA GLU A 48 0.61 12.94 -1.19
C GLU A 48 -0.22 11.77 -1.73
N LEU A 49 -0.55 10.82 -0.87
CA LEU A 49 -1.58 9.83 -1.14
C LEU A 49 -2.92 10.56 -0.97
N GLU A 50 -3.35 11.27 -2.02
CA GLU A 50 -4.69 11.84 -2.19
C GLU A 50 -5.73 10.70 -2.35
N LEU A 51 -5.67 9.75 -1.42
CA LEU A 51 -6.62 8.67 -1.22
C LEU A 51 -7.92 9.35 -0.82
N ALA A 52 -8.99 9.05 -1.54
CA ALA A 52 -10.27 9.73 -1.40
C ALA A 52 -10.67 9.91 0.07
N SER A 53 -10.54 11.14 0.58
CA SER A 53 -10.69 11.51 1.99
C SER A 53 -12.06 11.14 2.57
N GLU A 54 -13.04 10.83 1.71
CA GLU A 54 -14.38 10.36 2.08
C GLU A 54 -14.45 8.87 2.50
N ASN A 55 -13.39 8.07 2.30
CA ASN A 55 -13.34 6.66 2.70
C ASN A 55 -12.00 6.30 3.39
N GLU A 56 -11.70 7.04 4.45
CA GLU A 56 -10.57 6.79 5.35
C GLU A 56 -11.03 6.64 6.81
N ILE A 57 -10.37 5.77 7.57
CA ILE A 57 -10.46 5.73 9.03
C ILE A 57 -9.08 5.56 9.66
N THR A 58 -8.85 6.21 10.79
CA THR A 58 -7.64 6.03 11.60
C THR A 58 -7.98 5.26 12.87
N LEU A 59 -7.20 4.22 13.18
CA LEU A 59 -7.35 3.39 14.37
C LEU A 59 -6.00 3.28 15.10
N MET A 60 -6.07 3.17 16.43
CA MET A 60 -4.91 2.82 17.26
C MET A 60 -4.89 1.32 17.57
N ALA A 61 -3.81 0.83 18.18
CA ALA A 61 -3.72 -0.56 18.66
C ALA A 61 -4.92 -0.94 19.56
N GLY A 62 -5.55 -2.08 19.27
CA GLY A 62 -6.79 -2.52 19.91
C GLY A 62 -8.08 -1.91 19.34
N GLY A 63 -7.95 -0.92 18.45
CA GLY A 63 -9.05 -0.24 17.79
C GLY A 63 -9.75 -1.11 16.74
N LYS A 64 -11.05 -0.87 16.55
CA LYS A 64 -11.87 -1.52 15.53
C LYS A 64 -12.75 -0.47 14.87
N GLY A 65 -12.95 -0.61 13.57
CA GLY A 65 -13.75 0.30 12.79
C GLY A 65 -14.27 -0.37 11.54
N LYS A 66 -14.87 0.42 10.66
CA LYS A 66 -15.41 -0.07 9.41
C LYS A 66 -15.21 0.98 8.33
N LEU A 67 -14.58 0.58 7.24
CA LEU A 67 -14.36 1.42 6.07
C LEU A 67 -15.47 1.10 5.06
N SER A 68 -16.49 1.96 4.97
CA SER A 68 -17.73 1.68 4.23
C SER A 68 -18.37 0.34 4.67
N THR A 69 -18.21 -0.75 3.89
CA THR A 69 -18.72 -2.09 4.19
C THR A 69 -17.67 -3.04 4.76
N ILE A 70 -16.39 -2.66 4.72
CA ILE A 70 -15.24 -3.51 5.03
C ILE A 70 -14.88 -3.38 6.52
N PRO A 71 -14.91 -4.46 7.32
CA PRO A 71 -14.49 -4.40 8.72
C PRO A 71 -12.97 -4.25 8.81
N CYS A 72 -12.53 -3.27 9.59
CA CYS A 72 -11.12 -2.96 9.81
C CYS A 72 -10.81 -3.00 11.31
N GLY A 73 -9.58 -3.34 11.66
CA GLY A 73 -9.16 -3.30 13.05
C GLY A 73 -7.66 -3.44 13.21
N VAL A 74 -7.20 -3.09 14.40
CA VAL A 74 -5.84 -3.29 14.84
C VAL A 74 -5.91 -4.05 16.15
N THR A 75 -5.20 -5.16 16.25
CA THR A 75 -5.12 -5.90 17.52
C THR A 75 -4.23 -5.15 18.51
N VAL A 76 -4.29 -5.53 19.79
CA VAL A 76 -3.37 -5.01 20.83
C VAL A 76 -1.91 -5.38 20.56
N SER A 77 -1.68 -6.43 19.76
CA SER A 77 -0.35 -6.85 19.30
C SER A 77 0.02 -6.23 17.96
N GLU A 78 -0.59 -5.10 17.58
CA GLU A 78 -0.22 -4.31 16.40
C GLU A 78 -0.44 -5.00 15.04
N VAL A 79 -1.18 -6.12 15.03
CA VAL A 79 -1.60 -6.79 13.79
C VAL A 79 -2.83 -6.08 13.22
N VAL A 80 -2.73 -5.64 11.97
CA VAL A 80 -3.84 -5.04 11.22
C VAL A 80 -4.75 -6.13 10.65
N ILE A 81 -6.05 -5.88 10.68
CA ILE A 81 -7.09 -6.78 10.19
C ILE A 81 -7.97 -6.00 9.22
N VAL A 82 -8.12 -6.50 8.00
CA VAL A 82 -9.03 -5.95 6.99
C VAL A 82 -9.81 -7.10 6.38
N ASP A 83 -11.14 -7.05 6.45
CA ASP A 83 -12.02 -8.10 5.94
C ASP A 83 -11.66 -9.52 6.45
N GLY A 84 -11.24 -9.60 7.72
CA GLY A 84 -10.80 -10.85 8.35
C GLY A 84 -9.38 -11.31 7.97
N LYS A 85 -8.72 -10.66 7.00
CA LYS A 85 -7.32 -10.90 6.65
C LYS A 85 -6.40 -10.14 7.59
N ARG A 86 -5.29 -10.77 7.98
CA ARG A 86 -4.36 -10.22 8.97
C ARG A 86 -3.02 -9.92 8.31
N SER A 87 -2.43 -8.79 8.66
CA SER A 87 -1.06 -8.44 8.28
C SER A 87 -0.34 -7.78 9.45
N SER A 88 0.97 -7.92 9.48
CA SER A 88 1.82 -7.18 10.41
C SER A 88 2.52 -6.08 9.63
N ILE A 89 2.41 -4.84 10.11
CA ILE A 89 3.13 -3.69 9.55
C ILE A 89 3.88 -2.94 10.65
N GLY A 90 5.13 -2.63 10.36
CA GLY A 90 5.99 -1.78 11.17
C GLY A 90 5.71 -0.30 10.95
N ASN A 91 6.29 0.53 11.80
CA ASN A 91 6.20 1.99 11.66
C ASN A 91 6.85 2.43 10.33
N GLY A 92 6.17 3.29 9.56
CA GLY A 92 6.62 3.71 8.24
C GLY A 92 6.44 2.63 7.16
N GLN A 93 5.64 1.59 7.42
CA GLN A 93 5.30 0.59 6.42
C GLN A 93 3.83 0.72 6.00
N ILE A 94 3.55 0.28 4.78
CA ILE A 94 2.22 0.20 4.21
C ILE A 94 1.86 -1.26 3.96
N ALA A 95 0.65 -1.67 4.31
CA ALA A 95 0.04 -2.90 3.80
C ALA A 95 -1.03 -2.60 2.75
N LEU A 96 -0.99 -3.35 1.65
CA LEU A 96 -1.97 -3.31 0.58
C LEU A 96 -2.77 -4.60 0.58
N PHE A 97 -4.07 -4.50 0.84
CA PHE A 97 -5.04 -5.60 0.76
C PHE A 97 -5.74 -5.54 -0.61
N LEU A 98 -5.11 -6.17 -1.60
CA LEU A 98 -5.50 -6.06 -3.01
C LEU A 98 -6.91 -6.57 -3.30
N ASP A 99 -7.36 -7.59 -2.56
CA ASP A 99 -8.66 -8.23 -2.73
C ASP A 99 -9.86 -7.32 -2.41
N VAL A 100 -9.66 -6.36 -1.52
CA VAL A 100 -10.69 -5.40 -1.08
C VAL A 100 -10.33 -3.95 -1.42
N ASN A 101 -9.22 -3.75 -2.15
CA ASN A 101 -8.66 -2.44 -2.51
C ASN A 101 -8.47 -1.50 -1.30
N VAL A 102 -7.92 -2.04 -0.20
CA VAL A 102 -7.65 -1.26 1.02
C VAL A 102 -6.16 -1.13 1.22
N VAL A 103 -5.71 0.08 1.54
CA VAL A 103 -4.35 0.38 1.96
C VAL A 103 -4.36 0.72 3.45
N VAL A 104 -3.31 0.31 4.16
CA VAL A 104 -3.09 0.59 5.58
C VAL A 104 -1.71 1.19 5.77
N CYS A 105 -1.64 2.46 6.14
CA CYS A 105 -0.41 3.21 6.46
C CYS A 105 -0.24 3.21 7.99
N ARG A 106 0.92 2.80 8.52
CA ARG A 106 1.24 2.95 9.95
C ARG A 106 2.22 4.10 10.15
N GLN A 107 1.81 5.09 10.92
CA GLN A 107 2.63 6.23 11.33
C GLN A 107 2.64 6.32 12.87
N GLY A 108 3.75 5.89 13.47
CA GLY A 108 3.86 5.78 14.93
C GLY A 108 2.88 4.76 15.50
N GLU A 109 1.90 5.28 16.26
CA GLU A 109 0.84 4.51 16.94
C GLU A 109 -0.47 4.49 16.14
N ASP A 110 -0.57 5.33 15.09
CA ASP A 110 -1.74 5.48 14.25
C ASP A 110 -1.70 4.57 13.03
N TYR A 111 -2.83 3.93 12.75
CA TYR A 111 -3.05 3.09 11.58
C TYR A 111 -4.16 3.69 10.74
N THR A 112 -3.78 4.24 9.60
CA THR A 112 -4.71 4.85 8.65
C THR A 112 -5.11 3.83 7.61
N PHE A 113 -6.39 3.51 7.56
CA PHE A 113 -7.01 2.62 6.58
C PHE A 113 -7.75 3.46 5.55
N ALA A 114 -7.39 3.31 4.28
CA ALA A 114 -8.02 4.02 3.20
C ALA A 114 -8.38 3.08 2.06
N ARG A 115 -9.44 3.41 1.33
CA ARG A 115 -9.90 2.62 0.19
C ARG A 115 -9.48 3.29 -1.11
N LEU A 116 -8.97 2.48 -2.02
CA LEU A 116 -8.58 2.86 -3.39
C LEU A 116 -9.70 2.54 -4.39
#